data_AF-A0A258RHN8-F1
#
_entry.id   AF-A0A258RHN8-F1
#
_cell.length_a   1.000
_cell.length_b   1.000
_cell.length_c   1.000
_cell.angle_alpha   90.00
_cell.angle_beta   90.00
_cell.angle_gamma   90.00
#
_symmetry.space_group_name_H-M   'P 1'
#
loop_
_entity.id
_entity.type
_entity.pdbx_description
1 polymer ?
#
loop_
_entity_poly.entity_id
_entity_poly.type
_entity_poly.pdbx_seq_one_letter_code
_entity_poly.pdbx_strand_id
1 'polypeptide(L)'
;MNDTNIDNGWTDPDDAPKLDADWFAGADPRDGNRLVRRGRPPIDHAKRAVSLRLDPDVIDWFRDSGPGWQTRINAALRKAAGL
;
A
#
# COMPACT_ATOMS: atom_id res chain seq x y z
N MET A 1 8.30 32.83 -55.89
CA MET A 1 9.33 33.47 -55.01
C MET A 1 8.62 33.83 -53.71
N ASN A 2 8.97 33.46 -52.49
CA ASN A 2 9.98 32.57 -51.89
C ASN A 2 9.40 32.15 -50.52
N ASP A 3 9.01 30.88 -50.33
CA ASP A 3 8.69 30.36 -48.99
C ASP A 3 9.96 29.78 -48.38
N THR A 4 10.84 30.67 -47.92
CA THR A 4 12.04 30.27 -47.16
C THR A 4 11.59 29.96 -45.73
N ASN A 5 11.21 28.71 -45.48
CA ASN A 5 11.06 28.18 -44.14
C ASN A 5 12.45 28.20 -43.48
N ILE A 6 12.68 29.18 -42.59
CA ILE A 6 13.93 29.28 -41.81
C ILE A 6 13.74 28.40 -40.59
N ASP A 7 14.36 27.22 -40.61
CA ASP A 7 14.52 26.34 -39.45
C ASP A 7 15.46 27.02 -38.43
N ASN A 8 14.96 28.04 -37.73
CA ASN A 8 15.66 28.65 -36.60
C ASN A 8 15.65 27.63 -35.47
N GLY A 9 16.80 26.96 -35.25
CA GLY A 9 17.06 26.00 -34.19
C GLY A 9 17.02 26.58 -32.76
N TRP A 10 16.01 27.41 -32.47
CA TRP A 10 15.70 27.89 -31.15
C TRP A 10 15.02 26.76 -30.37
N THR A 11 15.79 26.17 -29.45
CA THR A 11 15.26 25.27 -28.44
C THR A 11 14.75 26.12 -27.29
N ASP A 12 13.46 26.02 -26.98
CA ASP A 12 12.85 26.72 -25.86
C ASP A 12 13.50 26.24 -24.54
N PRO A 13 14.11 27.14 -23.73
CA PRO A 13 14.70 26.77 -22.45
C PRO A 13 13.70 26.15 -21.46
N ASP A 14 12.40 26.44 -21.65
CA ASP A 14 11.30 25.91 -20.84
C ASP A 14 10.63 24.68 -21.51
N ASP A 15 11.17 24.17 -22.63
CA ASP A 15 10.61 22.99 -23.30
C ASP A 15 10.64 21.78 -22.36
N ALA A 16 9.47 21.19 -22.14
CA ALA A 16 9.35 20.06 -21.24
C ALA A 16 10.09 18.85 -21.83
N PRO A 17 10.77 18.04 -20.99
CA PRO A 17 11.40 16.82 -21.46
C PRO A 17 10.36 15.88 -22.07
N LYS A 18 10.79 15.10 -23.07
CA LYS A 18 9.94 14.08 -23.67
C LYS A 18 9.51 13.06 -22.61
N LEU A 19 8.21 12.77 -22.58
CA LEU A 19 7.64 11.72 -21.72
C LEU A 19 8.04 10.34 -22.27
N ASP A 20 9.22 9.86 -21.89
CA ASP A 20 9.73 8.54 -22.26
C ASP A 20 9.36 7.45 -21.23
N ALA A 21 9.71 6.21 -21.53
CA ALA A 21 9.40 5.07 -20.68
C ALA A 21 10.03 5.17 -19.28
N ASP A 22 11.21 5.79 -19.18
CA ASP A 22 11.92 6.00 -17.91
C ASP A 22 11.19 7.02 -17.04
N TRP A 23 10.63 8.08 -17.64
CA TRP A 23 9.77 9.04 -16.96
C TRP A 23 8.51 8.36 -16.39
N PHE A 24 7.86 7.49 -17.17
CA PHE A 24 6.68 6.74 -16.70
C PHE A 24 7.02 5.70 -15.63
N ALA A 25 8.25 5.18 -15.58
CA ALA A 25 8.65 4.19 -14.58
C ALA A 25 8.62 4.73 -13.13
N GLY A 26 8.86 6.04 -12.96
CA GLY A 26 8.76 6.75 -11.68
C GLY A 26 7.38 7.37 -11.41
N ALA A 27 6.43 7.28 -12.34
CA ALA A 27 5.14 7.94 -12.22
C ALA A 27 4.19 7.18 -11.28
N ASP A 28 3.43 7.95 -10.50
CA ASP A 28 2.35 7.45 -9.67
C ASP A 28 1.09 7.19 -10.51
N PRO A 29 0.58 5.95 -10.61
CA PRO A 29 -0.62 5.66 -11.39
C PRO A 29 -1.84 6.29 -10.74
N ARG A 30 -2.49 7.20 -11.46
CA ARG A 30 -3.73 7.89 -11.06
C ARG A 30 -4.89 7.38 -11.91
N ASP A 31 -6.03 7.17 -11.26
CA ASP A 31 -7.34 6.97 -11.91
C ASP A 31 -8.21 8.17 -11.55
N GLY A 32 -8.35 9.11 -12.48
CA GLY A 32 -8.91 10.43 -12.22
C GLY A 32 -8.16 11.16 -11.10
N ASN A 33 -8.88 11.59 -10.05
CA ASN A 33 -8.28 12.24 -8.88
C ASN A 33 -7.80 11.25 -7.79
N ARG A 34 -7.79 9.93 -8.07
CA ARG A 34 -7.42 8.90 -7.10
C ARG A 34 -6.04 8.32 -7.41
N LEU A 35 -5.14 8.37 -6.43
CA LEU A 35 -3.90 7.59 -6.47
C LEU A 35 -4.20 6.11 -6.29
N VAL A 36 -3.90 5.31 -7.32
CA VAL A 36 -3.97 3.85 -7.23
C VAL A 36 -2.75 3.40 -6.45
N ARG A 37 -2.83 3.45 -5.11
CA ARG A 37 -1.76 2.94 -4.25
C ARG A 37 -1.55 1.46 -4.56
N ARG A 38 -0.33 1.10 -4.94
CA ARG A 38 0.15 -0.30 -5.01
C ARG A 38 0.21 -0.86 -3.59
N GLY A 39 -0.92 -1.31 -3.07
CA GLY A 39 -1.07 -1.89 -1.73
C GLY A 39 -1.72 -3.28 -1.78
N ARG A 40 -1.55 -4.05 -0.69
CA ARG A 40 -2.23 -5.34 -0.51
C ARG A 40 -3.74 -5.14 -0.69
N PRO A 41 -4.44 -5.99 -1.46
CA PRO A 41 -5.88 -5.91 -1.62
C PRO A 41 -6.59 -5.80 -0.26
N PRO A 42 -7.64 -4.97 -0.14
CA PRO A 42 -8.41 -4.88 1.09
C PRO A 42 -8.97 -6.26 1.45
N ILE A 43 -8.81 -6.65 2.72
CA ILE A 43 -9.32 -7.92 3.26
C ILE A 43 -10.74 -7.67 3.77
N ASP A 44 -11.71 -8.40 3.23
CA ASP A 44 -13.15 -8.21 3.51
C ASP A 44 -13.51 -8.39 5.00
N HIS A 45 -12.81 -9.29 5.70
CA HIS A 45 -12.99 -9.54 7.13
C HIS A 45 -11.69 -9.37 7.91
N ALA A 46 -11.20 -8.14 7.99
CA ALA A 46 -10.03 -7.81 8.79
C ALA A 46 -10.27 -8.02 10.30
N LYS A 47 -9.23 -8.50 11.01
CA LYS A 47 -9.24 -8.57 12.48
C LYS A 47 -9.40 -7.14 13.04
N ARG A 48 -10.32 -6.94 13.98
CA ARG A 48 -10.47 -5.66 14.67
C ARG A 48 -9.51 -5.60 15.86
N ALA A 49 -8.69 -4.56 15.91
CA ALA A 49 -7.88 -4.26 17.09
C ALA A 49 -8.81 -3.73 18.18
N VAL A 50 -8.87 -4.43 19.31
CA VAL A 50 -9.64 -4.03 20.49
C VAL A 50 -8.74 -4.06 21.72
N SER A 51 -9.01 -3.19 22.69
CA SER A 51 -8.33 -3.22 23.98
C SER A 51 -9.13 -4.11 24.94
N LEU A 52 -8.60 -5.30 25.25
CA LEU A 52 -9.18 -6.26 26.19
C LEU A 52 -8.14 -6.55 27.28
N ARG A 53 -8.59 -6.58 28.54
CA ARG A 53 -7.78 -7.04 29.65
C ARG A 53 -8.03 -8.53 29.86
N LEU A 54 -6.95 -9.30 29.96
CA LEU A 54 -6.94 -10.72 30.26
C LEU A 54 -6.07 -10.93 31.51
N ASP A 55 -6.29 -12.04 32.20
CA ASP A 55 -5.47 -12.39 33.35
C ASP A 55 -4.00 -12.58 32.94
N PRO A 56 -3.03 -12.18 33.79
CA PRO A 56 -1.61 -12.24 33.42
C PRO A 56 -1.11 -13.65 33.13
N ASP A 57 -1.58 -14.65 33.89
CA ASP A 57 -1.24 -16.06 33.74
C ASP A 57 -1.66 -16.61 32.37
N VAL A 58 -2.82 -16.19 31.85
CA VAL A 58 -3.28 -16.53 30.50
C VAL A 58 -2.33 -15.95 29.46
N ILE A 59 -1.97 -14.68 29.59
CA ILE A 59 -1.06 -14.01 28.64
C ILE A 59 0.31 -14.70 28.64
N ASP A 60 0.84 -15.00 29.82
CA ASP A 60 2.15 -15.64 29.99
C ASP A 60 2.15 -17.04 29.38
N TRP A 61 1.13 -17.87 29.65
CA TRP A 61 0.99 -19.19 29.06
C TRP A 61 0.99 -19.17 27.52
N PHE A 62 0.27 -18.21 26.91
CA PHE A 62 0.28 -18.07 25.47
C PHE A 62 1.62 -17.53 24.94
N ARG A 63 2.24 -16.56 25.62
CA ARG A 63 3.55 -16.02 25.23
C ARG A 63 4.65 -17.08 25.27
N ASP A 64 4.64 -17.94 26.27
CA ASP A 64 5.63 -19.02 26.45
C ASP A 64 5.58 -20.06 25.32
N SER A 65 4.44 -20.22 24.67
CA SER A 65 4.34 -21.07 23.47
C SER A 65 4.96 -20.44 22.21
N GLY A 66 5.57 -19.25 22.32
CA GLY A 66 6.45 -18.66 21.29
C GLY A 66 5.71 -17.88 20.20
N PRO A 67 6.39 -17.59 19.07
CA PRO A 67 5.86 -16.74 17.99
C PRO A 67 4.49 -17.19 17.49
N GLY A 68 3.57 -16.24 17.31
CA GLY A 68 2.20 -16.53 16.88
C GLY A 68 1.20 -16.78 18.02
N TRP A 69 1.58 -16.54 19.27
CA TRP A 69 0.69 -16.67 20.44
C TRP A 69 -0.62 -15.88 20.33
N GLN A 70 -0.58 -14.69 19.72
CA GLN A 70 -1.79 -13.89 19.45
C GLN A 70 -2.79 -14.60 18.52
N THR A 71 -2.28 -15.42 17.58
CA THR A 71 -3.15 -16.22 16.71
C THR A 71 -3.74 -17.40 17.48
N ARG A 72 -2.96 -18.02 18.37
CA ARG A 72 -3.43 -19.12 19.23
C ARG A 72 -4.51 -18.67 20.21
N ILE A 73 -4.30 -17.54 20.89
CA ILE A 73 -5.31 -17.01 21.83
C ILE A 73 -6.59 -16.63 21.09
N ASN A 74 -6.49 -16.04 19.89
CA ASN A 74 -7.67 -15.76 19.07
C ASN A 74 -8.40 -17.06 18.66
N ALA A 75 -7.68 -18.13 18.33
CA ALA A 75 -8.28 -19.43 18.02
C ALA A 75 -8.98 -20.04 19.25
N ALA A 76 -8.38 -19.93 20.44
CA ALA A 76 -9.00 -20.37 21.68
C ALA A 76 -10.29 -19.60 22.00
N LEU A 77 -10.29 -18.27 21.82
CA LEU A 77 -11.47 -17.43 21.99
C LEU A 77 -12.59 -17.81 21.01
N ARG A 78 -12.26 -18.10 19.74
CA ARG A 78 -13.24 -18.58 18.76
C ARG A 78 -13.85 -19.91 19.16
N LYS A 79 -13.01 -20.87 19.56
CA LYS A 79 -13.46 -22.18 20.03
C LYS A 79 -14.38 -22.07 21.25
N ALA A 80 -14.05 -21.20 22.21
CA ALA A 80 -14.88 -20.95 23.39
C ALA A 80 -16.23 -20.29 23.05
N ALA A 81 -16.26 -19.43 22.02
CA ALA A 81 -17.47 -18.78 21.54
C ALA A 81 -18.30 -19.65 20.56
N GLY A 82 -17.78 -20.81 20.12
CA GLY A 82 -18.42 -21.66 19.10
C GLY A 82 -18.31 -21.13 17.66
N LEU A 83 -17.26 -20.37 17.35
CA LEU A 83 -16.96 -19.73 16.06
C LEU A 83 -15.84 -20.40 15.26
#